data_AF-A0A350V2M8-F1
#
_entry.id   AF-A0A350V2M8-F1
#
_cell.length_a   1.000
_cell.length_b   1.000
_cell.length_c   1.000
_cell.angle_alpha   90.00
_cell.angle_beta   90.00
_cell.angle_gamma   90.00
#
_symmetry.space_group_name_H-M   'P 1'
#
loop_
_entity.id
_entity.type
_entity.pdbx_description
1 polymer ?
#
loop_
_entity_poly.entity_id
_entity_poly.type
_entity_poly.pdbx_seq_one_letter_code
_entity_poly.pdbx_strand_id
1 'polypeptide(L)'
;DHKGTLSEFCRLQAEYGYYTMTFSVRGQGNSGGLSNLISRTEAMDLQEIVNFVRKDTLNGVGKDKILIMGGSQGGALPLMAASMPGGLPVKGIINSVAPPDFASSWIENGCVKMTLLWTVEYTQDTARYNGQVNRMSDWIYAENKQYWDSLAYWLPRDRDFTSILQNNTVPLLVEASWQDKFFNADGWLQNIHRINSPMSSYMGAVQGHGGEHSATEDIWHMDWFNNFFYQTIWGMQTNVFTIKKYQYASTKAPVVNNAWTFAHDSASALLKNISAPTRLYFNDNRKLKTTPNNNWLLPDVDLLNNDVRNNYTIQQAVNDEFKGTNFTTNFKIDDVVYETTALTANTEMTGTPTIKMDYISTAKPFVQFNFQIFEVFPNGTQRFVTRLNYQDRNNNYGLLPSRKDVTFRGSAHSHVFSAGSKIRIKVTNFDRTAEETAFFGTNPFVLPSMKKGTSILLLTNKFYVDLPFVSSTNNRPNAEGLFEKDNSIIGSNLPEKFELKQNFPNPFNPNTVISYSIAKSENVSIKIYDILGKEVQTLVNEVKNPGSYNVMFNAQNLSSGVYFYRLTAGNFTDIKKMTLVK
;
A
#
# COMPACT_ATOMS: atom_id res chain seq x y z
N ASP A 1 18.35 -17.76 -15.99
CA ASP A 1 18.75 -16.34 -16.14
C ASP A 1 18.99 -16.00 -17.59
N HIS A 2 18.32 -14.98 -18.12
CA HIS A 2 18.46 -14.48 -19.49
C HIS A 2 19.85 -13.85 -19.72
N LYS A 3 20.95 -14.60 -19.52
CA LYS A 3 22.34 -14.13 -19.69
C LYS A 3 22.60 -13.60 -21.11
N GLY A 4 21.76 -13.99 -22.09
CA GLY A 4 21.77 -13.48 -23.46
C GLY A 4 21.52 -11.98 -23.59
N THR A 5 20.71 -11.36 -22.71
CA THR A 5 20.44 -9.92 -22.78
C THR A 5 21.63 -9.10 -22.28
N LEU A 6 22.32 -9.56 -21.25
CA LEU A 6 23.55 -8.93 -20.75
C LEU A 6 24.73 -9.13 -21.71
N SER A 7 24.87 -10.30 -22.33
CA SER A 7 25.94 -10.51 -23.31
C SER A 7 25.79 -9.61 -24.53
N GLU A 8 24.56 -9.41 -25.01
CA GLU A 8 24.30 -8.50 -26.13
C GLU A 8 24.56 -7.05 -25.74
N PHE A 9 24.09 -6.62 -24.56
CA PHE A 9 24.42 -5.30 -24.04
C PHE A 9 25.94 -5.08 -23.96
N CYS A 10 26.68 -6.00 -23.34
CA CYS A 10 28.14 -5.89 -23.23
C CYS A 10 28.81 -5.87 -24.60
N ARG A 11 28.32 -6.67 -25.57
CA ARG A 11 28.83 -6.69 -26.95
C ARG A 11 28.65 -5.33 -27.63
N LEU A 12 27.43 -4.76 -27.55
CA LEU A 12 27.14 -3.44 -28.10
C LEU A 12 28.02 -2.36 -27.44
N GLN A 13 28.17 -2.38 -26.11
CA GLN A 13 29.06 -1.44 -25.42
C GLN A 13 30.52 -1.60 -25.87
N ALA A 14 30.99 -2.83 -26.11
CA ALA A 14 32.34 -3.08 -26.61
C ALA A 14 32.55 -2.53 -28.04
N GLU A 15 31.54 -2.54 -28.91
CA GLU A 15 31.60 -1.90 -30.24
C GLU A 15 31.85 -0.39 -30.15
N TYR A 16 31.38 0.26 -29.09
CA TYR A 16 31.64 1.67 -28.78
C TYR A 16 32.90 1.89 -27.95
N GLY A 17 33.71 0.84 -27.72
CA GLY A 17 34.99 0.93 -27.02
C GLY A 17 34.89 0.92 -25.50
N TYR A 18 33.75 0.53 -24.91
CA TYR A 18 33.61 0.40 -23.46
C TYR A 18 34.06 -0.98 -22.97
N TYR A 19 34.81 -0.97 -21.88
CA TYR A 19 35.01 -2.15 -21.06
C TYR A 19 33.83 -2.34 -20.12
N THR A 20 33.04 -3.40 -20.32
CA THR A 20 31.87 -3.69 -19.47
C THR A 20 32.18 -4.89 -18.57
N MET A 21 31.95 -4.72 -17.26
CA MET A 21 32.10 -5.80 -16.27
C MET A 21 30.76 -6.08 -15.61
N THR A 22 30.40 -7.37 -15.57
CA THR A 22 29.34 -7.89 -14.71
C THR A 22 29.96 -8.85 -13.72
N PHE A 23 29.41 -8.92 -12.50
CA PHE A 23 29.93 -9.78 -11.45
C PHE A 23 28.80 -10.42 -10.67
N SER A 24 29.05 -11.60 -10.12
CA SER A 24 28.14 -12.20 -9.15
C SER A 24 28.40 -11.60 -7.78
N VAL A 25 27.36 -11.11 -7.13
CA VAL A 25 27.43 -10.66 -5.73
C VAL A 25 27.77 -11.87 -4.83
N ARG A 26 28.43 -11.63 -3.69
CA ARG A 26 28.72 -12.65 -2.67
C ARG A 26 27.54 -13.59 -2.44
N GLY A 27 27.81 -14.90 -2.42
CA GLY A 27 26.81 -15.94 -2.21
C GLY A 27 25.80 -16.13 -3.35
N GLN A 28 25.91 -15.39 -4.46
CA GLN A 28 25.09 -15.58 -5.66
C GLN A 28 25.96 -16.11 -6.82
N GLY A 29 25.34 -16.81 -7.77
CA GLY A 29 26.03 -17.34 -8.95
C GLY A 29 27.31 -18.10 -8.57
N ASN A 30 28.42 -17.75 -9.22
CA ASN A 30 29.74 -18.38 -9.01
C ASN A 30 30.54 -17.76 -7.85
N SER A 31 30.07 -16.67 -7.23
CA SER A 31 30.79 -16.03 -6.14
C SER A 31 30.65 -16.84 -4.85
N GLY A 32 31.76 -17.09 -4.17
CA GLY A 32 31.78 -17.78 -2.88
C GLY A 32 31.09 -16.99 -1.75
N GLY A 33 31.15 -17.55 -0.54
CA GLY A 33 30.58 -16.92 0.65
C GLY A 33 29.06 -17.02 0.76
N LEU A 34 28.50 -16.28 1.72
CA LEU A 34 27.07 -16.23 2.00
C LEU A 34 26.57 -14.79 1.83
N SER A 35 25.43 -14.64 1.17
CA SER A 35 24.73 -13.37 0.96
C SER A 35 24.05 -12.93 2.24
N ASN A 36 24.17 -11.64 2.54
CA ASN A 36 23.46 -10.94 3.59
C ASN A 36 22.22 -10.21 3.05
N LEU A 37 21.72 -10.56 1.86
CA LEU A 37 20.61 -9.89 1.19
C LEU A 37 20.91 -8.40 0.96
N ILE A 38 21.96 -8.12 0.17
CA ILE A 38 22.32 -6.76 -0.31
C ILE A 38 22.43 -5.78 0.85
N SER A 39 23.52 -5.94 1.58
CA SER A 39 23.86 -5.20 2.79
C SER A 39 25.18 -4.44 2.61
N ARG A 40 25.61 -3.78 3.69
CA ARG A 40 26.94 -3.17 3.79
C ARG A 40 28.07 -4.15 3.46
N THR A 41 27.92 -5.44 3.73
CA THR A 41 28.94 -6.44 3.38
C THR A 41 29.16 -6.52 1.88
N GLU A 42 28.09 -6.70 1.11
CA GLU A 42 28.18 -6.73 -0.36
C GLU A 42 28.63 -5.37 -0.92
N ALA A 43 28.29 -4.27 -0.23
CA ALA A 43 28.69 -2.93 -0.66
C ALA A 43 30.20 -2.71 -0.49
N MET A 44 30.81 -3.27 0.57
CA MET A 44 32.26 -3.29 0.74
C MET A 44 32.94 -4.13 -0.34
N ASP A 45 32.37 -5.29 -0.70
CA ASP A 45 32.87 -6.10 -1.81
C ASP A 45 32.88 -5.27 -3.12
N LEU A 46 31.85 -4.46 -3.36
CA LEU A 46 31.80 -3.56 -4.52
C LEU A 46 32.89 -2.47 -4.48
N GLN A 47 33.18 -1.88 -3.32
CA GLN A 47 34.29 -0.92 -3.19
C GLN A 47 35.63 -1.58 -3.55
N GLU A 48 35.87 -2.82 -3.14
CA GLU A 48 37.06 -3.58 -3.51
C GLU A 48 37.12 -3.90 -5.00
N ILE A 49 36.00 -4.33 -5.59
CA ILE A 49 35.89 -4.63 -7.02
C ILE A 49 36.19 -3.38 -7.86
N VAL A 50 35.62 -2.22 -7.52
CA VAL A 50 35.91 -0.98 -8.25
C VAL A 50 37.40 -0.62 -8.14
N ASN A 51 38.01 -0.77 -6.96
CA ASN A 51 39.43 -0.53 -6.79
C ASN A 51 40.30 -1.51 -7.59
N PHE A 52 39.86 -2.75 -7.75
CA PHE A 52 40.50 -3.73 -8.62
C PHE A 52 40.40 -3.30 -10.10
N VAL A 53 39.21 -2.97 -10.59
CA VAL A 53 38.97 -2.55 -11.99
C VAL A 53 39.79 -1.32 -12.37
N ARG A 54 39.97 -0.37 -11.44
CA ARG A 54 40.84 0.81 -11.66
C ARG A 54 42.31 0.45 -11.83
N LYS A 55 42.76 -0.65 -11.22
CA LYS A 55 44.15 -1.14 -11.31
C LYS A 55 44.35 -2.13 -12.46
N ASP A 56 43.28 -2.68 -13.02
CA ASP A 56 43.34 -3.64 -14.11
C ASP A 56 44.08 -3.04 -15.33
N THR A 57 45.02 -3.81 -15.87
CA THR A 57 45.78 -3.44 -17.06
C THR A 57 44.95 -3.59 -18.33
N LEU A 58 43.88 -4.40 -18.31
CA LEU A 58 42.94 -4.56 -19.42
C LEU A 58 41.99 -3.36 -19.60
N ASN A 59 41.80 -2.53 -18.56
CA ASN A 59 40.84 -1.42 -18.53
C ASN A 59 41.31 -0.14 -19.30
N GLY A 60 42.09 -0.33 -20.37
CA GLY A 60 42.46 0.70 -21.34
C GLY A 60 43.03 2.00 -20.75
N VAL A 61 42.75 3.13 -21.43
CA VAL A 61 43.24 4.48 -21.10
C VAL A 61 42.32 5.26 -20.14
N GLY A 62 41.12 4.74 -19.87
CA GLY A 62 40.04 5.43 -19.14
C GLY A 62 39.76 4.88 -17.74
N LYS A 63 40.79 4.39 -17.03
CA LYS A 63 40.62 3.57 -15.82
C LYS A 63 39.82 4.20 -14.67
N ASP A 64 39.77 5.53 -14.60
CA ASP A 64 39.00 6.28 -13.60
C ASP A 64 37.61 6.74 -14.10
N LYS A 65 37.25 6.45 -15.36
CA LYS A 65 35.95 6.80 -15.97
C LYS A 65 34.98 5.63 -15.88
N ILE A 66 34.62 5.29 -14.65
CA ILE A 66 33.71 4.18 -14.36
C ILE A 66 32.31 4.74 -14.11
N LEU A 67 31.29 4.11 -14.70
CA LEU A 67 29.88 4.32 -14.36
C LEU A 67 29.30 2.98 -13.93
N ILE A 68 28.48 2.98 -12.89
CA ILE A 68 27.79 1.78 -12.43
C ILE A 68 26.30 2.02 -12.52
N MET A 69 25.59 1.05 -13.09
CA MET A 69 24.15 1.11 -13.32
C MET A 69 23.51 -0.23 -13.00
N GLY A 70 22.27 -0.19 -12.51
CA GLY A 70 21.49 -1.40 -12.32
C GLY A 70 20.12 -1.14 -11.72
N GLY A 71 19.20 -2.07 -11.98
CA GLY A 71 17.91 -2.15 -11.32
C GLY A 71 17.98 -2.89 -9.99
N SER A 72 17.07 -2.59 -9.07
CA SER A 72 16.88 -3.36 -7.83
C SER A 72 18.18 -3.40 -7.00
N GLN A 73 18.63 -4.59 -6.59
CA GLN A 73 19.92 -4.79 -5.95
C GLN A 73 21.11 -4.14 -6.67
N GLY A 74 21.10 -4.11 -8.01
CA GLY A 74 22.15 -3.50 -8.82
C GLY A 74 22.17 -1.97 -8.75
N GLY A 75 21.07 -1.34 -8.36
CA GLY A 75 20.97 0.10 -8.12
C GLY A 75 21.20 0.48 -6.66
N ALA A 76 20.69 -0.34 -5.73
CA ALA A 76 20.86 -0.13 -4.29
C ALA A 76 22.33 -0.23 -3.87
N LEU A 77 23.02 -1.27 -4.35
CA LEU A 77 24.37 -1.61 -3.90
C LEU A 77 25.41 -0.53 -4.22
N PRO A 78 25.49 0.03 -5.45
CA PRO A 78 26.44 1.10 -5.77
C PRO A 78 26.17 2.38 -5.00
N LEU A 79 24.89 2.74 -4.83
CA LEU A 79 24.53 3.94 -4.06
C LEU A 79 24.87 3.78 -2.58
N MET A 80 24.62 2.60 -2.01
CA MET A 80 25.03 2.27 -0.64
C MET A 80 26.55 2.37 -0.50
N ALA A 81 27.30 1.72 -1.39
CA ALA A 81 28.77 1.73 -1.38
C ALA A 81 29.34 3.16 -1.52
N ALA A 82 28.75 4.00 -2.37
CA ALA A 82 29.16 5.40 -2.53
C ALA A 82 28.85 6.29 -1.32
N SER A 83 27.84 5.91 -0.53
CA SER A 83 27.44 6.61 0.71
C SER A 83 28.23 6.14 1.94
N MET A 84 28.91 5.01 1.86
CA MET A 84 29.71 4.43 2.95
C MET A 84 31.07 5.13 3.10
N PRO A 85 31.75 5.00 4.25
CA PRO A 85 33.13 5.44 4.41
C PRO A 85 34.03 4.89 3.30
N GLY A 86 34.97 5.71 2.82
CA GLY A 86 35.80 5.40 1.65
C GLY A 86 35.16 5.78 0.31
N GLY A 87 33.83 5.97 0.27
CA GLY A 87 33.08 6.34 -0.94
C GLY A 87 33.22 5.29 -2.05
N LEU A 88 32.89 5.68 -3.28
CA LEU A 88 33.07 4.84 -4.46
C LEU A 88 33.70 5.68 -5.58
N PRO A 89 34.93 5.37 -6.05
CA PRO A 89 35.66 6.21 -6.99
C PRO A 89 35.19 5.99 -8.42
N VAL A 90 33.94 6.40 -8.70
CA VAL A 90 33.28 6.31 -10.01
C VAL A 90 32.74 7.68 -10.42
N LYS A 91 32.44 7.86 -11.70
CA LYS A 91 31.98 9.14 -12.29
C LYS A 91 30.48 9.32 -12.26
N GLY A 92 29.71 8.24 -12.17
CA GLY A 92 28.26 8.29 -12.10
C GLY A 92 27.69 6.99 -11.59
N ILE A 93 26.55 7.10 -10.91
CA ILE A 93 25.72 5.96 -10.52
C ILE A 93 24.34 6.15 -11.12
N ILE A 94 23.79 5.07 -11.66
CA ILE A 94 22.39 5.01 -12.07
C ILE A 94 21.71 3.98 -11.16
N ASN A 95 20.93 4.49 -10.22
CA ASN A 95 20.09 3.66 -9.36
C ASN A 95 18.71 3.59 -9.98
N SER A 96 18.36 2.40 -10.47
CA SER A 96 17.03 2.11 -10.98
C SER A 96 16.23 1.29 -9.97
N VAL A 97 15.06 1.81 -9.62
CA VAL A 97 14.00 1.17 -8.83
C VAL A 97 14.42 0.61 -7.47
N ALA A 98 15.35 1.26 -6.75
CA ALA A 98 15.76 0.80 -5.42
C ALA A 98 16.03 1.94 -4.42
N PRO A 99 15.06 2.27 -3.55
CA PRO A 99 15.16 3.36 -2.60
C PRO A 99 16.12 3.02 -1.43
N PRO A 100 16.60 4.04 -0.69
CA PRO A 100 17.60 3.87 0.37
C PRO A 100 17.07 3.23 1.66
N ASP A 101 15.77 3.18 1.85
CA ASP A 101 15.05 2.31 2.80
C ASP A 101 14.78 0.94 2.17
N PHE A 102 15.81 0.40 1.53
CA PHE A 102 15.77 -0.78 0.66
C PHE A 102 15.05 -1.97 1.28
N ALA A 103 15.49 -2.41 2.46
CA ALA A 103 14.94 -3.58 3.12
C ALA A 103 13.62 -3.26 3.84
N SER A 104 13.52 -2.08 4.44
CA SER A 104 12.26 -1.61 5.03
C SER A 104 11.13 -1.48 4.01
N SER A 105 11.42 -1.21 2.73
CA SER A 105 10.38 -1.05 1.71
C SER A 105 9.62 -2.35 1.39
N TRP A 106 10.12 -3.51 1.82
CA TRP A 106 9.37 -4.77 1.80
C TRP A 106 8.35 -4.91 2.93
N ILE A 107 8.46 -4.05 3.96
CA ILE A 107 7.53 -3.95 5.07
C ILE A 107 6.73 -2.64 4.94
N GLU A 108 5.46 -2.74 4.59
CA GLU A 108 4.58 -1.58 4.43
C GLU A 108 3.64 -1.45 5.62
N ASN A 109 3.88 -0.49 6.51
CA ASN A 109 3.07 -0.22 7.71
C ASN A 109 2.71 -1.50 8.51
N GLY A 110 3.70 -2.38 8.69
CA GLY A 110 3.54 -3.66 9.38
C GLY A 110 3.12 -4.83 8.48
N CYS A 111 2.65 -4.61 7.26
CA CYS A 111 2.41 -5.66 6.27
C CYS A 111 3.72 -6.17 5.67
N VAL A 112 3.81 -7.46 5.39
CA VAL A 112 4.94 -8.05 4.65
C VAL A 112 4.53 -8.23 3.19
N LYS A 113 5.30 -7.66 2.25
CA LYS A 113 5.06 -7.89 0.82
C LYS A 113 5.36 -9.33 0.44
N MET A 114 4.56 -9.91 -0.46
CA MET A 114 4.80 -11.27 -0.98
C MET A 114 6.18 -11.40 -1.62
N THR A 115 6.66 -10.34 -2.27
CA THR A 115 7.98 -10.29 -2.90
C THR A 115 9.13 -10.48 -1.92
N LEU A 116 8.97 -10.11 -0.64
CA LEU A 116 10.00 -10.38 0.38
C LEU A 116 10.14 -11.88 0.58
N LEU A 117 9.02 -12.58 0.74
CA LEU A 117 9.00 -14.01 0.96
C LEU A 117 9.67 -14.74 -0.19
N TRP A 118 9.31 -14.41 -1.44
CA TRP A 118 10.00 -14.94 -2.63
C TRP A 118 11.50 -14.68 -2.62
N THR A 119 11.93 -13.51 -2.13
CA THR A 119 13.34 -13.14 -2.12
C THR A 119 14.12 -13.91 -1.05
N VAL A 120 13.59 -14.05 0.17
CA VAL A 120 14.29 -14.76 1.25
C VAL A 120 14.20 -16.29 1.15
N GLU A 121 13.36 -16.80 0.24
CA GLU A 121 13.20 -18.23 -0.05
C GLU A 121 13.88 -18.69 -1.33
N TYR A 122 14.72 -17.85 -1.94
CA TYR A 122 15.53 -18.29 -3.07
C TYR A 122 16.30 -19.57 -2.75
N THR A 123 16.30 -20.49 -3.71
CA THR A 123 17.11 -21.71 -3.63
C THR A 123 18.59 -21.36 -3.65
N GLN A 124 19.43 -22.29 -3.18
CA GLN A 124 20.88 -22.09 -3.12
C GLN A 124 21.55 -21.87 -4.50
N ASP A 125 20.87 -22.27 -5.58
CA ASP A 125 21.28 -21.99 -6.96
C ASP A 125 21.17 -20.49 -7.31
N THR A 126 20.21 -19.80 -6.68
CA THR A 126 19.97 -18.37 -6.87
C THR A 126 20.75 -17.55 -5.85
N ALA A 127 20.57 -17.84 -4.56
CA ALA A 127 21.26 -17.14 -3.47
C ALA A 127 21.52 -18.08 -2.28
N ARG A 128 22.78 -18.12 -1.85
CA ARG A 128 23.21 -18.81 -0.62
C ARG A 128 23.21 -17.81 0.52
N TYR A 129 22.13 -17.77 1.26
CA TYR A 129 21.97 -16.82 2.36
C TYR A 129 22.67 -17.24 3.65
N ASN A 130 23.05 -16.25 4.44
CA ASN A 130 23.55 -16.49 5.80
C ASN A 130 22.44 -17.02 6.72
N GLY A 131 22.82 -17.51 7.91
CA GLY A 131 21.85 -18.06 8.86
C GLY A 131 20.83 -17.06 9.42
N GLN A 132 21.08 -15.75 9.33
CA GLN A 132 20.13 -14.73 9.75
C GLN A 132 19.03 -14.49 8.72
N VAL A 133 19.38 -14.39 7.44
CA VAL A 133 18.43 -14.22 6.34
C VAL A 133 17.58 -15.49 6.19
N ASN A 134 18.17 -16.68 6.33
CA ASN A 134 17.42 -17.95 6.31
C ASN A 134 16.30 -18.03 7.37
N ARG A 135 16.43 -17.31 8.49
CA ARG A 135 15.38 -17.28 9.53
C ARG A 135 14.24 -16.32 9.22
N MET A 136 14.38 -15.45 8.22
CA MET A 136 13.36 -14.43 7.94
C MET A 136 12.06 -15.04 7.42
N SER A 137 12.11 -16.07 6.58
CA SER A 137 10.91 -16.82 6.16
C SER A 137 10.22 -17.50 7.34
N ASP A 138 10.97 -18.15 8.23
CA ASP A 138 10.43 -18.73 9.46
C ASP A 138 9.69 -17.68 10.30
N TRP A 139 10.26 -16.48 10.42
CA TRP A 139 9.63 -15.39 11.16
C TRP A 139 8.36 -14.86 10.50
N ILE A 140 8.32 -14.83 9.16
CA ILE A 140 7.13 -14.46 8.39
C ILE A 140 6.02 -15.49 8.61
N TYR A 141 6.34 -16.79 8.53
CA TYR A 141 5.35 -17.87 8.65
C TYR A 141 4.80 -18.08 10.06
N ALA A 142 5.58 -17.78 11.10
CA ALA A 142 5.20 -18.12 12.46
C ALA A 142 4.03 -17.30 13.02
N GLU A 143 3.61 -16.22 12.33
CA GLU A 143 2.43 -15.39 12.65
C GLU A 143 2.23 -15.09 14.14
N ASN A 144 3.31 -14.77 14.84
CA ASN A 144 3.29 -14.32 16.23
C ASN A 144 4.15 -13.07 16.41
N LYS A 145 3.87 -12.34 17.49
CA LYS A 145 4.47 -11.02 17.73
C LYS A 145 5.99 -11.08 17.90
N GLN A 146 6.51 -12.07 18.61
CA GLN A 146 7.96 -12.14 18.90
C GLN A 146 8.79 -12.33 17.63
N TYR A 147 8.33 -13.19 16.70
CA TYR A 147 9.02 -13.36 15.43
C TYR A 147 8.84 -12.16 14.51
N TRP A 148 7.67 -11.52 14.53
CA TRP A 148 7.49 -10.24 13.86
C TRP A 148 8.49 -9.17 14.38
N ASP A 149 8.61 -9.01 15.70
CA ASP A 149 9.54 -8.06 16.31
C ASP A 149 10.99 -8.38 15.90
N SER A 150 11.33 -9.67 15.77
CA SER A 150 12.63 -10.12 15.26
C SER A 150 12.85 -9.74 13.80
N LEU A 151 11.87 -9.97 12.93
CA LEU A 151 11.94 -9.58 11.52
C LEU A 151 12.08 -8.07 11.37
N ALA A 152 11.23 -7.29 12.04
CA ALA A 152 11.25 -5.83 11.99
C ALA A 152 12.57 -5.23 12.52
N TYR A 153 13.23 -5.90 13.46
CA TYR A 153 14.53 -5.47 13.98
C TYR A 153 15.70 -5.84 13.06
N TRP A 154 15.73 -7.08 12.55
CA TRP A 154 16.89 -7.61 11.83
C TRP A 154 16.87 -7.37 10.32
N LEU A 155 15.70 -7.22 9.70
CA LEU A 155 15.57 -6.99 8.26
C LEU A 155 16.25 -5.67 7.80
N PRO A 156 15.96 -4.50 8.39
CA PRO A 156 16.55 -3.24 7.92
C PRO A 156 18.03 -3.08 8.26
N ARG A 157 18.51 -3.80 9.28
CA ARG A 157 19.87 -3.64 9.79
C ARG A 157 20.90 -3.99 8.73
N ASP A 158 21.85 -3.08 8.53
CA ASP A 158 22.91 -3.15 7.52
C ASP A 158 22.44 -3.17 6.06
N ARG A 159 21.13 -3.05 5.78
CA ARG A 159 20.55 -3.00 4.43
C ARG A 159 19.92 -1.66 4.09
N ASP A 160 19.33 -0.99 5.09
CA ASP A 160 18.89 0.39 4.93
C ASP A 160 20.06 1.36 5.15
N PHE A 161 20.13 2.39 4.31
CA PHE A 161 21.24 3.34 4.28
C PHE A 161 20.79 4.79 4.20
N THR A 162 19.52 5.07 4.54
CA THR A 162 18.94 6.42 4.58
C THR A 162 19.71 7.42 5.46
N SER A 163 20.39 6.94 6.50
CA SER A 163 21.14 7.77 7.47
C SER A 163 22.52 8.21 6.99
N ILE A 164 23.03 7.59 5.92
CA ILE A 164 24.35 7.89 5.33
C ILE A 164 24.24 8.44 3.91
N LEU A 165 23.03 8.52 3.34
CA LEU A 165 22.79 8.91 1.96
C LEU A 165 23.40 10.29 1.60
N GLN A 166 23.40 11.22 2.55
CA GLN A 166 23.97 12.56 2.39
C GLN A 166 25.50 12.59 2.21
N ASN A 167 26.17 11.47 2.52
CA ASN A 167 27.62 11.33 2.34
C ASN A 167 28.00 11.00 0.89
N ASN A 168 27.04 10.62 0.04
CA ASN A 168 27.31 10.38 -1.36
C ASN A 168 27.79 11.66 -2.05
N THR A 169 28.93 11.56 -2.72
CA THR A 169 29.52 12.64 -3.53
C THR A 169 29.46 12.34 -5.03
N VAL A 170 29.09 11.12 -5.41
CA VAL A 170 29.04 10.67 -6.81
C VAL A 170 27.78 11.23 -7.48
N PRO A 171 27.89 11.80 -8.69
CA PRO A 171 26.73 12.18 -9.50
C PRO A 171 25.75 11.02 -9.66
N LEU A 172 24.46 11.28 -9.52
CA LEU A 172 23.44 10.24 -9.41
C LEU A 172 22.27 10.48 -10.38
N LEU A 173 21.89 9.41 -11.08
CA LEU A 173 20.62 9.32 -11.76
C LEU A 173 19.71 8.39 -10.94
N VAL A 174 18.56 8.90 -10.48
CA VAL A 174 17.58 8.13 -9.70
C VAL A 174 16.38 7.83 -10.56
N GLU A 175 16.06 6.56 -10.76
CA GLU A 175 14.87 6.11 -11.45
C GLU A 175 13.98 5.32 -10.48
N ALA A 176 12.67 5.58 -10.50
CA ALA A 176 11.68 4.83 -9.74
C ALA A 176 10.42 4.58 -10.58
N SER A 177 9.75 3.46 -10.33
CA SER A 177 8.41 3.22 -10.88
C SER A 177 7.35 3.50 -9.82
N TRP A 178 6.25 4.15 -10.19
CA TRP A 178 5.10 4.29 -9.30
C TRP A 178 4.48 2.95 -8.92
N GLN A 179 4.56 1.99 -9.84
CA GLN A 179 3.88 0.70 -9.75
C GLN A 179 4.83 -0.44 -9.39
N ASP A 180 6.06 -0.14 -8.96
CA ASP A 180 7.05 -1.15 -8.56
C ASP A 180 6.48 -2.04 -7.45
N LYS A 181 6.51 -3.36 -7.68
CA LYS A 181 5.92 -4.32 -6.74
C LYS A 181 6.83 -4.68 -5.56
N PHE A 182 8.14 -4.49 -5.70
CA PHE A 182 9.10 -4.73 -4.62
C PHE A 182 9.26 -3.48 -3.75
N PHE A 183 9.52 -2.33 -4.37
CA PHE A 183 9.97 -1.12 -3.69
C PHE A 183 9.06 0.08 -3.95
N ASN A 184 8.42 0.62 -2.91
CA ASN A 184 7.50 1.73 -3.09
C ASN A 184 8.28 3.02 -3.41
N ALA A 185 7.82 3.78 -4.41
CA ALA A 185 8.37 5.11 -4.73
C ALA A 185 8.31 6.11 -3.55
N ASP A 186 7.46 5.86 -2.54
CA ASP A 186 7.45 6.65 -1.29
C ASP A 186 8.84 6.68 -0.63
N GLY A 187 9.58 5.57 -0.66
CA GLY A 187 10.94 5.52 -0.09
C GLY A 187 11.87 6.57 -0.70
N TRP A 188 11.75 6.80 -2.01
CA TRP A 188 12.44 7.90 -2.68
C TRP A 188 11.88 9.26 -2.30
N LEU A 189 10.56 9.47 -2.33
CA LEU A 189 9.97 10.76 -1.91
C LEU A 189 10.35 11.15 -0.47
N GLN A 190 10.52 10.17 0.43
CA GLN A 190 10.96 10.42 1.79
C GLN A 190 12.45 10.76 1.90
N ASN A 191 13.31 10.24 1.01
CA ASN A 191 14.76 10.30 1.23
C ASN A 191 15.56 11.05 0.16
N ILE A 192 15.01 11.29 -1.04
CA ILE A 192 15.74 11.85 -2.18
C ILE A 192 16.30 13.25 -1.91
N HIS A 193 15.65 14.01 -1.04
CA HIS A 193 16.10 15.35 -0.63
C HIS A 193 17.38 15.33 0.22
N ARG A 194 17.80 14.16 0.73
CA ARG A 194 19.05 14.00 1.50
C ARG A 194 20.28 13.86 0.62
N ILE A 195 20.11 13.69 -0.70
CA ILE A 195 21.22 13.57 -1.65
C ILE A 195 21.81 14.96 -1.91
N ASN A 196 23.10 15.09 -1.62
CA ASN A 196 23.86 16.34 -1.78
C ASN A 196 24.69 16.39 -3.07
N SER A 197 24.91 15.25 -3.73
CA SER A 197 25.62 15.21 -5.00
C SER A 197 24.76 15.73 -6.16
N PRO A 198 25.37 16.09 -7.31
CA PRO A 198 24.61 16.39 -8.53
C PRO A 198 23.66 15.24 -8.86
N MET A 199 22.39 15.55 -9.07
CA MET A 199 21.36 14.53 -9.23
C MET A 199 20.26 14.99 -10.19
N SER A 200 19.80 14.07 -11.02
CA SER A 200 18.50 14.12 -11.68
C SER A 200 17.69 12.90 -11.29
N SER A 201 16.36 13.03 -11.22
CA SER A 201 15.50 11.89 -10.93
C SER A 201 14.29 11.79 -11.85
N TYR A 202 13.84 10.57 -12.08
CA TYR A 202 12.62 10.23 -12.79
C TYR A 202 11.77 9.27 -11.95
N MET A 203 10.47 9.54 -11.85
CA MET A 203 9.49 8.65 -11.22
C MET A 203 8.29 8.46 -12.17
N GLY A 204 8.10 7.27 -12.74
CA GLY A 204 7.11 7.14 -13.81
C GLY A 204 6.95 5.74 -14.39
N ALA A 205 6.72 5.71 -15.70
CA ALA A 205 6.69 4.50 -16.51
C ALA A 205 8.11 3.95 -16.60
N VAL A 206 8.35 2.83 -15.91
CA VAL A 206 9.65 2.15 -15.87
C VAL A 206 9.39 0.67 -16.01
N GLN A 207 10.02 0.07 -17.01
CA GLN A 207 9.97 -1.37 -17.22
C GLN A 207 10.81 -2.08 -16.16
N GLY A 208 10.21 -2.39 -15.01
CA GLY A 208 10.88 -3.08 -13.91
C GLY A 208 9.92 -3.50 -12.81
N HIS A 209 10.15 -4.68 -12.22
CA HIS A 209 9.39 -5.19 -11.07
C HIS A 209 7.85 -5.14 -11.22
N GLY A 210 7.32 -5.35 -12.43
CA GLY A 210 5.88 -5.33 -12.68
C GLY A 210 5.25 -3.94 -12.83
N GLY A 211 6.06 -2.90 -13.02
CA GLY A 211 5.60 -1.58 -13.46
C GLY A 211 5.14 -1.57 -14.92
N GLU A 212 4.18 -0.69 -15.24
CA GLU A 212 3.77 -0.46 -16.62
C GLU A 212 4.82 0.41 -17.35
N HIS A 213 4.87 0.30 -18.68
CA HIS A 213 5.84 0.99 -19.54
C HIS A 213 5.11 1.77 -20.63
N SER A 214 5.81 2.72 -21.24
CA SER A 214 5.26 3.57 -22.29
C SER A 214 6.36 3.86 -23.30
N ALA A 215 6.12 3.52 -24.58
CA ALA A 215 7.12 3.72 -25.63
C ALA A 215 7.58 5.18 -25.75
N THR A 216 6.70 6.15 -25.49
CA THR A 216 7.07 7.58 -25.51
C THR A 216 7.94 7.95 -24.32
N GLU A 217 7.64 7.41 -23.14
CA GLU A 217 8.48 7.60 -21.95
C GLU A 217 9.81 6.87 -22.12
N ASP A 218 9.82 5.67 -22.69
CA ASP A 218 11.04 4.89 -22.92
C ASP A 218 12.03 5.66 -23.81
N ILE A 219 11.55 6.31 -24.88
CA ILE A 219 12.40 7.14 -25.76
C ILE A 219 12.99 8.33 -24.99
N TRP A 220 12.15 9.08 -24.26
CA TRP A 220 12.62 10.21 -23.47
C TRP A 220 13.59 9.76 -22.37
N HIS A 221 13.26 8.66 -21.69
CA HIS A 221 14.03 8.07 -20.61
C HIS A 221 15.42 7.64 -21.11
N MET A 222 15.50 7.04 -22.31
CA MET A 222 16.79 6.70 -22.93
C MET A 222 17.61 7.94 -23.29
N ASP A 223 17.01 9.01 -23.81
CA ASP A 223 17.74 10.26 -24.06
C ASP A 223 18.28 10.88 -22.76
N TRP A 224 17.45 10.93 -21.71
CA TRP A 224 17.83 11.40 -20.39
C TRP A 224 18.97 10.57 -19.77
N PHE A 225 18.89 9.24 -19.90
CA PHE A 225 19.94 8.31 -19.47
C PHE A 225 21.25 8.55 -20.24
N ASN A 226 21.18 8.69 -21.57
CA ASN A 226 22.34 8.95 -22.42
C ASN A 226 22.98 10.31 -22.08
N ASN A 227 22.18 11.34 -21.80
CA ASN A 227 22.68 12.65 -21.39
C ASN A 227 23.47 12.58 -20.07
N PHE A 228 23.01 11.79 -19.10
CA PHE A 228 23.78 11.51 -17.88
C PHE A 228 25.08 10.77 -18.18
N PHE A 229 24.99 9.73 -18.98
CA PHE A 229 26.12 8.90 -19.35
C PHE A 229 27.21 9.72 -20.07
N TYR A 230 26.85 10.51 -21.08
CA TYR A 230 27.77 11.38 -21.82
C TYR A 230 28.37 12.46 -20.93
N GLN A 231 27.59 13.06 -20.03
CA GLN A 231 28.14 14.07 -19.14
C GLN A 231 29.12 13.49 -18.11
N THR A 232 28.81 12.33 -17.53
CA THR A 232 29.64 11.73 -16.46
C THR A 232 30.88 11.03 -17.00
N ILE A 233 30.77 10.26 -18.09
CA ILE A 233 31.90 9.50 -18.67
C ILE A 233 32.73 10.34 -19.64
N TRP A 234 32.07 11.12 -20.50
CA TRP A 234 32.74 11.87 -21.58
C TRP A 234 33.01 13.33 -21.23
N GLY A 235 32.41 13.86 -20.16
CA GLY A 235 32.54 15.26 -19.79
C GLY A 235 31.81 16.20 -20.76
N MET A 236 30.91 15.66 -21.60
CA MET A 236 30.09 16.46 -22.49
C MET A 236 29.13 17.33 -21.67
N GLN A 237 28.95 18.59 -22.08
CA GLN A 237 27.93 19.42 -21.45
C GLN A 237 26.56 18.99 -21.97
N THR A 238 25.76 18.37 -21.12
CA THR A 238 24.36 18.06 -21.39
C THR A 238 23.48 18.86 -20.44
N ASN A 239 22.16 18.78 -20.63
CA ASN A 239 21.20 19.47 -19.78
C ASN A 239 20.80 18.64 -18.54
N VAL A 240 21.35 17.45 -18.33
CA VAL A 240 20.81 16.49 -17.34
C VAL A 240 20.76 17.01 -15.90
N PHE A 241 21.69 17.89 -15.51
CA PHE A 241 21.71 18.51 -14.18
C PHE A 241 21.16 19.95 -14.17
N THR A 242 20.79 20.50 -15.32
CA THR A 242 20.27 21.87 -15.46
C THR A 242 18.78 21.91 -15.81
N ILE A 243 18.22 20.81 -16.31
CA ILE A 243 16.76 20.60 -16.33
C ILE A 243 16.21 20.59 -14.90
N LYS A 244 14.89 20.71 -14.76
CA LYS A 244 14.22 20.59 -13.47
C LYS A 244 14.63 19.27 -12.79
N LYS A 245 14.95 19.33 -11.49
CA LYS A 245 15.55 18.21 -10.76
C LYS A 245 14.66 16.96 -10.72
N TYR A 246 13.34 17.14 -10.66
CA TYR A 246 12.37 16.06 -10.51
C TYR A 246 11.55 15.91 -11.80
N GLN A 247 11.82 14.86 -12.55
CA GLN A 247 11.03 14.42 -13.70
C GLN A 247 10.05 13.35 -13.23
N TYR A 248 8.87 13.28 -13.82
CA TYR A 248 7.89 12.26 -13.50
C TYR A 248 6.89 12.03 -14.63
N ALA A 249 6.24 10.88 -14.61
CA ALA A 249 5.16 10.57 -15.54
C ALA A 249 3.89 10.20 -14.78
N SER A 250 2.79 10.87 -15.08
CA SER A 250 1.47 10.61 -14.50
C SER A 250 0.71 9.60 -15.35
N THR A 251 0.26 8.51 -14.73
CA THR A 251 -0.68 7.58 -15.35
C THR A 251 -1.99 8.28 -15.70
N LYS A 252 -2.64 7.92 -16.80
CA LYS A 252 -3.92 8.50 -17.21
C LYS A 252 -4.69 7.62 -18.21
N ALA A 253 -5.96 7.95 -18.41
CA ALA A 253 -6.74 7.43 -19.51
C ALA A 253 -6.30 8.02 -20.88
N PRO A 254 -6.50 7.29 -21.99
CA PRO A 254 -7.07 5.94 -22.07
C PRO A 254 -6.10 4.85 -21.58
N VAL A 255 -6.65 3.70 -21.19
CA VAL A 255 -5.89 2.46 -20.98
C VAL A 255 -5.68 1.79 -22.34
N VAL A 256 -4.45 1.42 -22.68
CA VAL A 256 -4.09 0.77 -23.94
C VAL A 256 -3.40 -0.56 -23.63
N ASN A 257 -3.80 -1.64 -24.31
CA ASN A 257 -3.26 -2.99 -24.07
C ASN A 257 -3.27 -3.41 -22.59
N ASN A 258 -4.35 -3.06 -21.87
CA ASN A 258 -4.50 -3.35 -20.45
C ASN A 258 -3.40 -2.72 -19.56
N ALA A 259 -2.84 -1.56 -19.95
CA ALA A 259 -1.92 -0.74 -19.17
C ALA A 259 -2.31 0.76 -19.26
N TRP A 260 -1.99 1.55 -18.24
CA TRP A 260 -2.17 3.00 -18.29
C TRP A 260 -1.31 3.63 -19.38
N THR A 261 -1.80 4.72 -19.96
CA THR A 261 -0.93 5.65 -20.70
C THR A 261 -0.33 6.67 -19.74
N PHE A 262 0.69 7.38 -20.19
CA PHE A 262 1.47 8.29 -19.34
C PHE A 262 1.52 9.70 -19.93
N ALA A 263 1.59 10.70 -19.04
CA ALA A 263 1.91 12.08 -19.37
C ALA A 263 3.13 12.54 -18.58
N HIS A 264 4.18 12.92 -19.30
CA HIS A 264 5.40 13.44 -18.71
C HIS A 264 5.24 14.87 -18.17
N ASP A 265 5.82 15.14 -17.00
CA ASP A 265 5.95 16.49 -16.45
C ASP A 265 7.20 16.58 -15.54
N SER A 266 7.51 17.78 -15.06
CA SER A 266 8.71 18.06 -14.28
C SER A 266 8.53 19.21 -13.29
N ALA A 267 9.21 19.10 -12.15
CA ALA A 267 9.15 20.05 -11.04
C ALA A 267 10.55 20.40 -10.51
N SER A 268 10.74 21.66 -10.12
CA SER A 268 11.96 22.12 -9.44
C SER A 268 11.93 21.77 -7.94
N ALA A 269 10.74 21.69 -7.36
CA ALA A 269 10.52 21.25 -5.98
C ALA A 269 10.08 19.78 -5.94
N LEU A 270 10.36 19.11 -4.83
CA LEU A 270 9.99 17.71 -4.65
C LEU A 270 8.47 17.56 -4.62
N LEU A 271 7.96 16.52 -5.29
CA LEU A 271 6.54 16.23 -5.49
C LEU A 271 5.68 16.27 -4.21
N LYS A 272 6.25 15.90 -3.06
CA LYS A 272 5.56 15.95 -1.75
C LYS A 272 5.15 17.37 -1.29
N ASN A 273 5.67 18.42 -1.93
CA ASN A 273 5.44 19.81 -1.54
C ASN A 273 4.32 20.49 -2.37
N ILE A 274 3.64 19.77 -3.27
CA ILE A 274 2.89 20.41 -4.36
C ILE A 274 1.53 21.02 -3.95
N SER A 275 0.84 20.54 -2.92
CA SER A 275 -0.29 21.27 -2.29
C SER A 275 -0.77 20.58 -1.01
N ALA A 276 -1.59 21.26 -0.21
CA ALA A 276 -2.30 20.62 0.90
C ALA A 276 -3.22 19.51 0.36
N PRO A 277 -3.23 18.32 0.97
CA PRO A 277 -4.01 17.19 0.45
C PRO A 277 -5.51 17.48 0.54
N THR A 278 -6.26 16.90 -0.39
CA THR A 278 -7.72 16.86 -0.34
C THR A 278 -8.17 15.73 0.55
N ARG A 279 -8.89 16.10 1.61
CA ARG A 279 -9.44 15.15 2.58
C ARG A 279 -10.78 14.62 2.13
N LEU A 280 -10.92 13.29 2.11
CA LEU A 280 -12.17 12.59 1.89
C LEU A 280 -12.48 11.70 3.10
N TYR A 281 -13.58 11.99 3.77
CA TYR A 281 -14.08 11.25 4.91
C TYR A 281 -14.89 10.04 4.44
N PHE A 282 -14.67 8.90 5.10
CA PHE A 282 -15.51 7.72 4.94
C PHE A 282 -16.84 7.99 5.66
N ASN A 283 -17.94 7.97 4.92
CA ASN A 283 -19.27 8.31 5.39
C ASN A 283 -20.25 7.16 5.23
N ASP A 284 -21.41 7.34 5.85
CA ASP A 284 -22.59 6.52 5.65
C ASP A 284 -22.94 6.30 4.18
N ASN A 285 -23.76 5.28 3.91
CA ASN A 285 -24.19 4.92 2.56
C ASN A 285 -23.01 4.69 1.58
N ARG A 286 -21.86 4.29 2.11
CA ARG A 286 -20.66 3.94 1.34
C ARG A 286 -20.13 5.10 0.48
N LYS A 287 -20.14 6.32 1.06
CA LYS A 287 -19.68 7.54 0.36
C LYS A 287 -18.34 8.06 0.87
N LEU A 288 -17.56 8.63 -0.03
CA LEU A 288 -16.42 9.48 0.26
C LEU A 288 -16.84 10.94 0.06
N LYS A 289 -16.77 11.75 1.12
CA LYS A 289 -17.22 13.15 1.10
C LYS A 289 -16.13 14.06 1.65
N THR A 290 -16.10 15.32 1.22
CA THR A 290 -15.20 16.35 1.76
C THR A 290 -15.62 16.83 3.15
N THR A 291 -16.86 16.55 3.55
CA THR A 291 -17.41 16.83 4.87
C THR A 291 -17.35 15.58 5.77
N PRO A 292 -16.94 15.72 7.05
CA PRO A 292 -16.96 14.61 7.99
C PRO A 292 -18.39 14.22 8.36
N ASN A 293 -18.55 12.95 8.77
CA ASN A 293 -19.73 12.52 9.51
C ASN A 293 -19.69 13.13 10.92
N ASN A 294 -20.68 13.97 11.23
CA ASN A 294 -20.77 14.69 12.50
C ASN A 294 -21.66 13.99 13.55
N ASN A 295 -22.00 12.71 13.37
CA ASN A 295 -22.75 11.97 14.38
C ASN A 295 -21.84 11.45 15.51
N TRP A 296 -21.58 12.31 16.49
CA TRP A 296 -20.67 12.04 17.62
C TRP A 296 -21.22 11.10 18.69
N LEU A 297 -22.56 11.00 18.81
CA LEU A 297 -23.22 10.23 19.86
C LEU A 297 -23.28 8.73 19.53
N LEU A 298 -23.44 8.39 18.24
CA LEU A 298 -23.41 7.03 17.71
C LEU A 298 -22.83 7.09 16.28
N PRO A 299 -21.51 6.87 16.09
CA PRO A 299 -20.95 6.94 14.75
C PRO A 299 -21.53 5.82 13.88
N ASP A 300 -21.76 6.12 12.60
CA ASP A 300 -22.03 5.06 11.64
C ASP A 300 -20.85 4.10 11.60
N VAL A 301 -21.15 2.82 11.40
CA VAL A 301 -20.12 1.78 11.42
C VAL A 301 -20.27 0.85 10.26
N ASP A 302 -19.14 0.33 9.84
CA ASP A 302 -19.06 -0.73 8.86
C ASP A 302 -18.22 -1.88 9.39
N LEU A 303 -18.52 -3.09 8.92
CA LEU A 303 -17.84 -4.31 9.35
C LEU A 303 -16.93 -4.82 8.24
N LEU A 304 -15.73 -5.25 8.64
CA LEU A 304 -14.83 -6.03 7.80
C LEU A 304 -14.46 -7.30 8.57
N ASN A 305 -14.85 -8.46 8.05
CA ASN A 305 -14.63 -9.73 8.70
C ASN A 305 -13.43 -10.45 8.09
N ASN A 306 -12.48 -10.84 8.95
CA ASN A 306 -11.44 -11.77 8.57
C ASN A 306 -11.85 -13.17 9.05
N ASP A 307 -12.50 -13.96 8.20
CA ASP A 307 -12.94 -15.32 8.53
C ASP A 307 -11.92 -16.36 8.06
N VAL A 308 -11.12 -16.82 9.02
CA VAL A 308 -10.12 -17.88 8.85
C VAL A 308 -10.59 -19.11 9.61
N ARG A 309 -10.57 -20.27 8.95
CA ARG A 309 -11.14 -21.53 9.47
C ARG A 309 -10.09 -22.62 9.58
N ASN A 310 -10.42 -23.67 10.33
CA ASN A 310 -9.64 -24.91 10.44
C ASN A 310 -8.15 -24.73 10.78
N ASN A 311 -7.80 -23.68 11.54
CA ASN A 311 -6.42 -23.31 11.88
C ASN A 311 -5.51 -23.15 10.64
N TYR A 312 -6.08 -22.72 9.51
CA TYR A 312 -5.36 -22.52 8.26
C TYR A 312 -4.26 -21.48 8.44
N THR A 313 -3.03 -21.84 8.06
CA THR A 313 -1.84 -21.01 8.30
C THR A 313 -1.43 -20.25 7.05
N ILE A 314 -0.63 -19.18 7.23
CA ILE A 314 -0.11 -18.43 6.09
C ILE A 314 0.79 -19.31 5.21
N GLN A 315 1.52 -20.27 5.79
CA GLN A 315 2.34 -21.22 5.03
C GLN A 315 1.48 -22.13 4.14
N GLN A 316 0.34 -22.60 4.63
CA GLN A 316 -0.61 -23.36 3.82
C GLN A 316 -1.19 -22.50 2.69
N ALA A 317 -1.54 -21.24 2.97
CA ALA A 317 -2.04 -20.32 1.96
C ALA A 317 -1.02 -20.02 0.85
N VAL A 318 0.26 -19.87 1.21
CA VAL A 318 1.36 -19.71 0.26
C VAL A 318 1.55 -20.98 -0.59
N ASN A 319 1.53 -22.16 0.03
CA ASN A 319 1.62 -23.44 -0.69
C ASN A 319 0.44 -23.67 -1.65
N ASP A 320 -0.75 -23.21 -1.26
CA ASP A 320 -1.95 -23.23 -2.09
C ASP A 320 -1.95 -22.09 -3.13
N GLU A 321 -0.93 -21.24 -3.17
CA GLU A 321 -0.82 -20.03 -3.99
C GLU A 321 -2.06 -19.13 -3.90
N PHE A 322 -2.73 -19.12 -2.74
CA PHE A 322 -3.96 -18.37 -2.49
C PHE A 322 -5.08 -18.69 -3.50
N LYS A 323 -5.16 -19.93 -3.98
CA LYS A 323 -6.16 -20.41 -4.94
C LYS A 323 -6.74 -21.77 -4.55
N GLY A 324 -7.75 -22.18 -5.29
CA GLY A 324 -8.37 -23.50 -5.15
C GLY A 324 -9.29 -23.63 -3.93
N THR A 325 -9.94 -24.79 -3.84
CA THR A 325 -10.96 -25.07 -2.84
C THR A 325 -10.43 -25.04 -1.42
N ASN A 326 -9.17 -25.44 -1.20
CA ASN A 326 -8.57 -25.41 0.13
C ASN A 326 -8.47 -23.97 0.66
N PHE A 327 -7.95 -23.04 -0.15
CA PHE A 327 -7.90 -21.63 0.21
C PHE A 327 -9.30 -21.04 0.42
N THR A 328 -10.22 -21.18 -0.54
CA THR A 328 -11.53 -20.52 -0.47
C THR A 328 -12.44 -21.07 0.63
N THR A 329 -12.26 -22.33 1.03
CA THR A 329 -12.98 -22.92 2.16
C THR A 329 -12.48 -22.37 3.50
N ASN A 330 -11.18 -22.10 3.59
CA ASN A 330 -10.50 -21.75 4.84
C ASN A 330 -10.28 -20.25 5.04
N PHE A 331 -10.27 -19.45 3.98
CA PHE A 331 -10.09 -18.00 4.03
C PHE A 331 -11.18 -17.31 3.21
N LYS A 332 -12.04 -16.53 3.86
CA LYS A 332 -13.05 -15.72 3.19
C LYS A 332 -12.51 -14.32 2.93
N ILE A 333 -12.53 -13.91 1.67
CA ILE A 333 -12.31 -12.51 1.27
C ILE A 333 -13.56 -11.71 1.61
N ASP A 334 -13.39 -10.60 2.31
CA ASP A 334 -14.44 -9.64 2.66
C ASP A 334 -13.97 -8.25 2.28
N ASP A 335 -14.88 -7.42 1.76
CA ASP A 335 -14.55 -6.06 1.37
C ASP A 335 -15.72 -5.09 1.55
N VAL A 336 -15.33 -3.83 1.66
CA VAL A 336 -16.21 -2.68 1.80
C VAL A 336 -15.76 -1.65 0.77
N VAL A 337 -16.69 -1.11 0.00
CA VAL A 337 -16.38 -0.15 -1.07
C VAL A 337 -16.98 1.21 -0.72
N TYR A 338 -16.22 2.29 -0.93
CA TYR A 338 -16.71 3.66 -0.84
C TYR A 338 -16.41 4.43 -2.13
N GLU A 339 -17.28 5.37 -2.49
CA GLU A 339 -17.12 6.17 -3.70
C GLU A 339 -17.40 7.66 -3.49
N THR A 340 -16.69 8.50 -4.23
CA THR A 340 -17.04 9.92 -4.40
C THR A 340 -18.21 10.09 -5.37
N THR A 341 -18.76 11.30 -5.46
CA THR A 341 -19.44 11.74 -6.69
C THR A 341 -18.43 11.91 -7.82
N ALA A 342 -18.90 12.14 -9.05
CA ALA A 342 -18.02 12.30 -10.20
C ALA A 342 -17.15 13.55 -10.06
N LEU A 343 -15.94 13.52 -10.60
CA LEU A 343 -15.05 14.66 -10.70
C LEU A 343 -15.58 15.66 -11.72
N THR A 344 -15.50 16.96 -11.41
CA THR A 344 -15.98 18.03 -12.30
C THR A 344 -14.99 18.35 -13.42
N ALA A 345 -13.71 17.99 -13.24
CA ALA A 345 -12.62 18.24 -14.18
C ALA A 345 -11.53 17.17 -14.05
N ASN A 346 -10.66 17.09 -15.06
CA ASN A 346 -9.45 16.29 -14.96
C ASN A 346 -8.61 16.77 -13.78
N THR A 347 -8.25 15.86 -12.88
CA THR A 347 -7.59 16.20 -11.62
C THR A 347 -6.38 15.30 -11.41
N GLU A 348 -5.21 15.92 -11.25
CA GLU A 348 -3.97 15.20 -11.01
C GLU A 348 -3.74 14.97 -9.51
N MET A 349 -3.47 13.73 -9.14
CA MET A 349 -2.97 13.31 -7.83
C MET A 349 -1.51 12.93 -7.95
N THR A 350 -0.63 13.61 -7.23
CA THR A 350 0.81 13.35 -7.29
C THR A 350 1.43 13.39 -5.89
N GLY A 351 1.93 12.24 -5.44
CA GLY A 351 2.56 12.08 -4.14
C GLY A 351 2.05 10.86 -3.37
N THR A 352 2.17 10.89 -2.04
CA THR A 352 1.83 9.76 -1.18
C THR A 352 0.46 9.97 -0.51
N PRO A 353 -0.58 9.19 -0.84
CA PRO A 353 -1.84 9.24 -0.13
C PRO A 353 -1.64 8.78 1.33
N THR A 354 -2.44 9.32 2.24
CA THR A 354 -2.40 8.92 3.66
C THR A 354 -3.79 8.61 4.17
N ILE A 355 -3.90 7.66 5.09
CA ILE A 355 -5.17 7.33 5.75
C ILE A 355 -5.03 7.61 7.24
N LYS A 356 -6.02 8.29 7.80
CA LYS A 356 -6.35 8.23 9.22
C LYS A 356 -7.51 7.28 9.38
N MET A 357 -7.35 6.25 10.20
CA MET A 357 -8.35 5.20 10.41
C MET A 357 -8.75 5.14 11.88
N ASP A 358 -10.03 4.91 12.14
CA ASP A 358 -10.63 4.75 13.47
C ASP A 358 -11.39 3.41 13.52
N TYR A 359 -10.97 2.50 14.39
CA TYR A 359 -11.47 1.13 14.38
C TYR A 359 -11.45 0.44 15.74
N ILE A 360 -12.24 -0.62 15.85
CA ILE A 360 -12.19 -1.62 16.94
C ILE A 360 -12.06 -2.99 16.26
N SER A 361 -11.25 -3.90 16.77
CA SER A 361 -11.14 -5.25 16.19
C SER A 361 -11.01 -6.34 17.24
N THR A 362 -11.69 -7.46 17.00
CA THR A 362 -11.59 -8.68 17.82
C THR A 362 -10.43 -9.59 17.40
N ALA A 363 -9.81 -9.38 16.24
CA ALA A 363 -8.71 -10.22 15.75
C ALA A 363 -7.44 -10.04 16.60
N LYS A 364 -6.73 -11.13 16.92
CA LYS A 364 -5.50 -11.09 17.73
C LYS A 364 -4.43 -12.06 17.20
N PRO A 365 -3.13 -11.76 17.36
CA PRO A 365 -2.57 -10.47 17.77
C PRO A 365 -2.52 -9.46 16.60
N PHE A 366 -2.91 -9.88 15.40
CA PHE A 366 -2.77 -9.12 14.16
C PHE A 366 -4.12 -8.73 13.58
N VAL A 367 -4.21 -7.50 13.10
CA VAL A 367 -5.36 -6.96 12.37
C VAL A 367 -4.84 -6.34 11.10
N GLN A 368 -5.44 -6.62 9.95
CA GLN A 368 -4.98 -6.09 8.67
C GLN A 368 -6.10 -5.41 7.92
N PHE A 369 -5.73 -4.34 7.23
CA PHE A 369 -6.58 -3.57 6.35
C PHE A 369 -5.80 -3.19 5.10
N ASN A 370 -6.41 -3.41 3.95
CA ASN A 370 -5.85 -3.05 2.66
C ASN A 370 -6.82 -2.09 1.97
N PHE A 371 -6.33 -0.94 1.54
CA PHE A 371 -7.10 0.09 0.86
C PHE A 371 -6.63 0.16 -0.59
N GLN A 372 -7.50 -0.16 -1.53
CA GLN A 372 -7.22 -0.12 -2.96
C GLN A 372 -7.99 1.06 -3.57
N ILE A 373 -7.27 1.95 -4.24
CA ILE A 373 -7.81 3.14 -4.90
C ILE A 373 -7.98 2.83 -6.38
N PHE A 374 -9.17 3.07 -6.91
CA PHE A 374 -9.53 2.90 -8.31
C PHE A 374 -10.09 4.20 -8.89
N GLU A 375 -9.83 4.43 -10.17
CA GLU A 375 -10.65 5.31 -11.00
C GLU A 375 -11.82 4.49 -11.55
N VAL A 376 -13.05 5.02 -11.43
CA VAL A 376 -14.27 4.43 -12.02
C VAL A 376 -14.77 5.37 -13.10
N PHE A 377 -14.74 4.91 -14.35
CA PHE A 377 -15.13 5.67 -15.52
C PHE A 377 -16.66 5.81 -15.64
N PRO A 378 -17.17 6.81 -16.40
CA PRO A 378 -18.61 7.01 -16.61
C PRO A 378 -19.36 5.79 -17.16
N ASN A 379 -18.69 4.92 -17.91
CA ASN A 379 -19.26 3.67 -18.44
C ASN A 379 -19.33 2.52 -17.40
N GLY A 380 -18.89 2.76 -16.16
CA GLY A 380 -18.88 1.80 -15.06
C GLY A 380 -17.64 0.91 -14.99
N THR A 381 -16.72 0.96 -15.97
CA THR A 381 -15.44 0.25 -15.85
C THR A 381 -14.56 0.92 -14.80
N GLN A 382 -13.67 0.15 -14.17
CA GLN A 382 -12.73 0.66 -13.18
C GLN A 382 -11.31 0.23 -13.51
N ARG A 383 -10.33 0.96 -12.97
CA ARG A 383 -8.92 0.64 -13.10
C ARG A 383 -8.17 0.97 -11.82
N PHE A 384 -7.28 0.08 -11.40
CA PHE A 384 -6.46 0.25 -10.21
C PHE A 384 -5.46 1.39 -10.39
N VAL A 385 -5.39 2.27 -9.39
CA VAL A 385 -4.47 3.42 -9.36
C VAL A 385 -3.34 3.15 -8.39
N THR A 386 -3.66 3.03 -7.10
CA THR A 386 -2.65 2.81 -6.04
C THR A 386 -3.30 2.17 -4.80
N ARG A 387 -2.51 1.89 -3.76
CA ARG A 387 -2.97 1.24 -2.52
C ARG A 387 -2.32 1.80 -1.26
N LEU A 388 -2.91 1.44 -0.13
CA LEU A 388 -2.34 1.61 1.20
C LEU A 388 -2.59 0.34 2.01
N ASN A 389 -1.53 -0.25 2.55
CA ASN A 389 -1.64 -1.46 3.36
C ASN A 389 -1.26 -1.16 4.80
N TYR A 390 -2.01 -1.72 5.76
CA TYR A 390 -1.72 -1.59 7.18
C TYR A 390 -1.98 -2.89 7.92
N GLN A 391 -1.05 -3.25 8.80
CA GLN A 391 -1.25 -4.34 9.74
C GLN A 391 -0.89 -3.87 11.15
N ASP A 392 -1.89 -3.86 12.02
CA ASP A 392 -1.68 -3.69 13.45
C ASP A 392 -1.01 -4.94 14.01
N ARG A 393 0.25 -4.80 14.39
CA ARG A 393 1.09 -5.88 14.96
C ARG A 393 1.03 -5.92 16.49
N ASN A 394 0.29 -5.00 17.11
CA ASN A 394 0.22 -4.78 18.55
C ASN A 394 -1.23 -4.87 19.06
N ASN A 395 -2.08 -5.70 18.43
CA ASN A 395 -3.47 -5.87 18.87
C ASN A 395 -3.62 -6.89 20.00
N ASN A 396 -2.98 -6.58 21.13
CA ASN A 396 -3.08 -7.34 22.36
C ASN A 396 -3.91 -6.55 23.38
N TYR A 397 -5.23 -6.71 23.33
CA TYR A 397 -6.06 -6.21 24.41
C TYR A 397 -6.20 -7.25 25.52
N GLY A 398 -6.44 -6.78 26.75
CA GLY A 398 -6.91 -7.60 27.86
C GLY A 398 -8.31 -8.21 27.60
N LEU A 399 -9.20 -8.19 28.60
CA LEU A 399 -10.51 -8.84 28.51
C LEU A 399 -11.44 -8.28 27.39
N LEU A 400 -11.25 -7.05 26.89
CA LEU A 400 -12.12 -6.41 25.88
C LEU A 400 -11.33 -5.68 24.77
N PRO A 401 -11.81 -5.68 23.51
CA PRO A 401 -11.24 -4.86 22.44
C PRO A 401 -11.30 -3.36 22.74
N SER A 402 -10.21 -2.64 22.46
CA SER A 402 -10.20 -1.18 22.58
C SER A 402 -10.34 -0.49 21.22
N ARG A 403 -10.83 0.75 21.22
CA ARG A 403 -10.84 1.63 20.05
C ARG A 403 -9.44 2.15 19.78
N LYS A 404 -9.03 2.13 18.52
CA LYS A 404 -7.74 2.64 18.03
C LYS A 404 -7.96 3.65 16.93
N ASP A 405 -7.09 4.65 16.90
CA ASP A 405 -6.92 5.49 15.73
C ASP A 405 -5.45 5.49 15.27
N VAL A 406 -5.23 5.34 13.97
CA VAL A 406 -3.90 5.19 13.36
C VAL A 406 -3.79 6.04 12.10
N THR A 407 -2.60 6.57 11.84
CA THR A 407 -2.27 7.23 10.56
C THR A 407 -1.16 6.45 9.88
N PHE A 408 -1.32 6.18 8.58
CA PHE A 408 -0.28 5.52 7.78
C PHE A 408 -0.28 6.01 6.33
N ARG A 409 0.83 5.79 5.64
CA ARG A 409 1.06 6.24 4.26
C ARG A 409 0.88 5.09 3.26
N GLY A 410 0.49 5.42 2.05
CA GLY A 410 0.34 4.48 0.94
C GLY A 410 1.56 4.33 0.06
N SER A 411 1.37 3.60 -1.03
CA SER A 411 2.25 3.66 -2.19
C SER A 411 2.08 5.01 -2.88
N ALA A 412 3.19 5.74 -3.01
CA ALA A 412 3.22 7.00 -3.76
C ALA A 412 2.89 6.76 -5.23
N HIS A 413 2.15 7.68 -5.84
CA HIS A 413 1.72 7.56 -7.23
C HIS A 413 1.49 8.93 -7.88
N SER A 414 1.51 8.96 -9.20
CA SER A 414 1.14 10.11 -10.03
C SER A 414 0.07 9.70 -11.03
N HIS A 415 -1.12 10.29 -10.94
CA HIS A 415 -2.27 9.91 -11.76
C HIS A 415 -3.19 11.08 -12.08
N VAL A 416 -3.60 11.19 -13.35
CA VAL A 416 -4.62 12.14 -13.80
C VAL A 416 -5.96 11.43 -13.89
N PHE A 417 -6.82 11.67 -12.90
CA PHE A 417 -8.21 11.22 -12.95
C PHE A 417 -8.99 12.02 -14.00
N SER A 418 -9.87 11.36 -14.74
CA SER A 418 -10.66 11.97 -15.80
C SER A 418 -11.89 12.70 -15.24
N ALA A 419 -12.29 13.80 -15.88
CA ALA A 419 -13.58 14.43 -15.62
C ALA A 419 -14.72 13.43 -15.83
N GLY A 420 -15.73 13.46 -14.96
CA GLY A 420 -16.84 12.51 -14.94
C GLY A 420 -16.51 11.16 -14.28
N SER A 421 -15.24 10.82 -14.07
CA SER A 421 -14.86 9.62 -13.31
C SER A 421 -15.11 9.81 -11.81
N LYS A 422 -15.29 8.71 -11.09
CA LYS A 422 -15.36 8.68 -9.62
C LYS A 422 -14.08 8.08 -9.05
N ILE A 423 -13.81 8.39 -7.80
CA ILE A 423 -12.76 7.73 -7.03
C ILE A 423 -13.44 6.69 -6.15
N ARG A 424 -12.98 5.44 -6.28
CA ARG A 424 -13.43 4.32 -5.47
C ARG A 424 -12.32 3.85 -4.55
N ILE A 425 -12.64 3.66 -3.28
CA ILE A 425 -11.74 3.05 -2.31
C ILE A 425 -12.38 1.75 -1.81
N LYS A 426 -11.72 0.63 -2.11
CA LYS A 426 -12.08 -0.67 -1.56
C LYS A 426 -11.20 -0.95 -0.34
N VAL A 427 -11.85 -1.18 0.80
CA VAL A 427 -11.22 -1.68 2.04
C VAL A 427 -11.43 -3.19 2.09
N THR A 428 -10.36 -3.96 2.05
CA THR A 428 -10.39 -5.44 1.97
C THR A 428 -9.43 -6.07 2.98
N ASN A 429 -9.67 -7.33 3.34
CA ASN A 429 -8.75 -8.16 4.11
C ASN A 429 -7.72 -8.91 3.23
N PHE A 430 -7.80 -8.76 1.90
CA PHE A 430 -6.93 -9.45 0.95
C PHE A 430 -6.52 -8.52 -0.20
N ASP A 431 -5.26 -8.06 -0.17
CA ASP A 431 -4.72 -7.13 -1.17
C ASP A 431 -4.35 -7.83 -2.48
N ARG A 432 -5.35 -8.16 -3.28
CA ARG A 432 -5.18 -8.62 -4.65
C ARG A 432 -6.15 -7.88 -5.56
N THR A 433 -5.67 -7.49 -6.74
CA THR A 433 -6.50 -6.88 -7.78
C THR A 433 -6.62 -7.85 -8.96
N ALA A 434 -7.72 -7.75 -9.71
CA ALA A 434 -7.93 -8.58 -10.90
C ALA A 434 -6.96 -8.22 -12.06
N GLU A 435 -6.35 -7.04 -11.99
CA GLU A 435 -5.53 -6.47 -13.06
C GLU A 435 -4.07 -6.93 -12.99
N GLU A 436 -3.60 -7.39 -11.83
CA GLU A 436 -2.18 -7.72 -11.58
C GLU A 436 -1.83 -9.21 -11.80
N THR A 437 -2.66 -9.93 -12.53
CA THR A 437 -2.49 -11.38 -12.77
C THR A 437 -1.20 -11.71 -13.52
N ALA A 438 -0.66 -10.81 -14.34
CA ALA A 438 0.58 -11.06 -15.08
C ALA A 438 1.82 -11.15 -14.16
N PHE A 439 1.85 -10.39 -13.07
CA PHE A 439 3.01 -10.33 -12.17
C PHE A 439 2.81 -11.17 -10.90
N PHE A 440 1.69 -10.98 -10.19
CA PHE A 440 1.43 -11.74 -8.97
C PHE A 440 0.74 -13.08 -9.23
N GLY A 441 0.13 -13.27 -10.41
CA GLY A 441 -0.67 -14.46 -10.71
C GLY A 441 -1.86 -14.55 -9.76
N THR A 442 -1.76 -15.48 -8.82
CA THR A 442 -2.76 -15.70 -7.78
C THR A 442 -2.42 -15.08 -6.42
N ASN A 443 -1.19 -14.60 -6.26
CA ASN A 443 -0.68 -14.09 -5.01
C ASN A 443 -1.21 -12.67 -4.70
N PRO A 444 -1.34 -12.32 -3.41
CA PRO A 444 -1.59 -10.95 -3.00
C PRO A 444 -0.30 -10.13 -3.04
N PHE A 445 -0.43 -8.80 -3.03
CA PHE A 445 0.71 -7.88 -2.96
C PHE A 445 1.36 -7.90 -1.57
N VAL A 446 0.55 -7.89 -0.51
CA VAL A 446 0.98 -8.16 0.87
C VAL A 446 0.36 -9.44 1.41
N LEU A 447 1.09 -10.18 2.22
CA LEU A 447 0.58 -11.38 2.89
C LEU A 447 -0.62 -11.01 3.79
N PRO A 448 -1.75 -11.72 3.70
CA PRO A 448 -2.90 -11.50 4.56
C PRO A 448 -2.65 -12.06 5.96
N SER A 449 -3.43 -11.59 6.94
CA SER A 449 -3.40 -12.13 8.29
C SER A 449 -4.27 -13.37 8.38
N MET A 450 -3.75 -14.48 8.90
CA MET A 450 -4.56 -15.67 9.17
C MET A 450 -5.21 -15.66 10.57
N LYS A 451 -5.46 -14.47 11.12
CA LYS A 451 -6.12 -14.31 12.43
C LYS A 451 -7.58 -13.98 12.27
N LYS A 452 -8.44 -14.89 12.72
CA LYS A 452 -9.89 -14.69 12.69
C LYS A 452 -10.30 -13.50 13.56
N GLY A 453 -11.23 -12.68 13.06
CA GLY A 453 -11.89 -11.65 13.84
C GLY A 453 -12.74 -10.73 12.99
N THR A 454 -13.43 -9.81 13.66
CA THR A 454 -14.27 -8.78 13.05
C THR A 454 -13.73 -7.44 13.44
N SER A 455 -13.52 -6.60 12.42
CA SER A 455 -13.14 -5.20 12.58
C SER A 455 -14.36 -4.31 12.34
N ILE A 456 -14.62 -3.43 13.30
CA ILE A 456 -15.61 -2.36 13.22
C ILE A 456 -14.88 -1.10 12.78
N LEU A 457 -15.21 -0.62 11.59
CA LEU A 457 -14.76 0.65 11.03
C LEU A 457 -15.67 1.75 11.56
N LEU A 458 -15.12 2.71 12.30
CA LEU A 458 -15.90 3.79 12.89
C LEU A 458 -15.86 4.99 11.94
N LEU A 459 -16.99 5.31 11.31
CA LEU A 459 -17.12 6.38 10.31
C LEU A 459 -17.21 7.75 10.99
N THR A 460 -16.13 8.15 11.67
CA THR A 460 -16.02 9.39 12.43
C THR A 460 -15.27 10.45 11.64
N ASN A 461 -15.18 11.67 12.20
CA ASN A 461 -14.26 12.69 11.69
C ASN A 461 -12.76 12.31 11.77
N LYS A 462 -12.43 11.15 12.37
CA LYS A 462 -11.09 10.56 12.40
C LYS A 462 -10.92 9.43 11.39
N PHE A 463 -11.90 9.14 10.53
CA PHE A 463 -11.72 8.18 9.45
C PHE A 463 -11.78 8.88 8.09
N TYR A 464 -10.61 9.12 7.50
CA TYR A 464 -10.46 9.81 6.22
C TYR A 464 -9.22 9.36 5.46
N VAL A 465 -9.24 9.58 4.16
CA VAL A 465 -8.07 9.56 3.29
C VAL A 465 -7.71 10.99 2.89
N ASP A 466 -6.43 11.29 2.89
CA ASP A 466 -5.85 12.53 2.35
C ASP A 466 -5.18 12.18 1.02
N LEU A 467 -5.73 12.70 -0.08
CA LEU A 467 -5.21 12.51 -1.44
C LEU A 467 -4.42 13.76 -1.88
N PRO A 468 -3.16 13.61 -2.36
CA PRO A 468 -2.31 14.75 -2.72
C PRO A 468 -2.66 15.28 -4.12
N PHE A 469 -3.84 15.88 -4.28
CA PHE A 469 -4.20 16.55 -5.53
C PHE A 469 -3.35 17.80 -5.76
N VAL A 470 -2.89 17.98 -7.00
CA VAL A 470 -2.15 19.14 -7.47
C VAL A 470 -3.14 20.27 -7.76
N SER A 471 -2.89 21.46 -7.20
CA SER A 471 -3.71 22.63 -7.51
C SER A 471 -3.20 23.32 -8.77
N SER A 472 -4.07 23.51 -9.77
CA SER A 472 -3.72 24.15 -11.05
C SER A 472 -3.58 25.68 -10.96
N THR A 473 -3.96 26.31 -9.83
CA THR A 473 -3.78 27.76 -9.61
C THR A 473 -3.46 28.04 -8.14
N ASN A 474 -2.78 29.16 -7.85
CA ASN A 474 -2.63 29.68 -6.47
C ASN A 474 -3.99 29.94 -5.78
N ASN A 475 -5.11 29.84 -6.51
CA ASN A 475 -6.46 29.73 -5.96
C ASN A 475 -6.83 28.26 -5.82
N ARG A 476 -6.77 27.78 -4.58
CA ARG A 476 -7.30 26.49 -4.15
C ARG A 476 -8.74 26.36 -4.69
N PRO A 477 -9.09 25.38 -5.54
CA PRO A 477 -10.42 24.84 -5.44
C PRO A 477 -10.47 24.20 -4.06
N ASN A 478 -11.17 24.85 -3.14
CA ASN A 478 -11.77 24.20 -2.00
C ASN A 478 -12.30 22.83 -2.47
N ALA A 479 -11.95 21.76 -1.77
CA ALA A 479 -12.24 20.38 -2.18
C ALA A 479 -13.70 20.15 -2.62
N GLU A 480 -14.63 20.99 -2.15
CA GLU A 480 -16.03 21.07 -2.55
C GLU A 480 -16.28 21.36 -4.05
N GLY A 481 -15.33 21.95 -4.78
CA GLY A 481 -15.44 22.21 -6.23
C GLY A 481 -14.87 21.10 -7.12
N LEU A 482 -14.11 20.15 -6.55
CA LEU A 482 -13.49 19.05 -7.30
C LEU A 482 -14.50 17.99 -7.71
N PHE A 483 -15.56 17.82 -6.92
CA PHE A 483 -16.58 16.81 -7.13
C PHE A 483 -17.91 17.46 -7.44
N GLU A 484 -18.70 16.79 -8.28
CA GLU A 484 -20.08 17.18 -8.52
C GLU A 484 -20.81 17.24 -7.18
N LYS A 485 -21.71 18.21 -7.05
CA LYS A 485 -22.56 18.31 -5.87
C LYS A 485 -23.31 17.00 -5.71
N ASP A 486 -23.27 16.48 -4.49
CA ASP A 486 -24.04 15.31 -4.11
C ASP A 486 -25.52 15.70 -4.10
N ASN A 487 -26.17 15.59 -5.26
CA ASN A 487 -27.61 15.83 -5.42
C ASN A 487 -28.46 14.71 -4.80
N SER A 488 -27.88 13.83 -3.97
CA SER A 488 -28.65 12.90 -3.12
C SER A 488 -29.49 13.60 -2.05
N ILE A 489 -29.55 14.93 -2.05
CA ILE A 489 -30.59 15.71 -1.36
C ILE A 489 -31.67 16.14 -2.37
N ILE A 490 -32.59 15.21 -2.64
CA ILE A 490 -34.05 15.29 -2.92
C ILE A 490 -34.38 13.99 -3.69
N GLY A 491 -34.45 12.90 -2.94
CA GLY A 491 -34.56 11.55 -3.46
C GLY A 491 -34.12 10.57 -2.39
N SER A 492 -34.87 10.56 -1.29
CA SER A 492 -34.67 9.73 -0.13
C SER A 492 -34.39 8.26 -0.48
N ASN A 493 -33.15 7.80 -0.29
CA ASN A 493 -32.87 6.42 0.16
C ASN A 493 -33.28 6.27 1.64
N LEU A 494 -34.41 6.87 2.02
CA LEU A 494 -35.04 6.58 3.29
C LEU A 494 -35.63 5.18 3.15
N PRO A 495 -35.54 4.35 4.19
CA PRO A 495 -36.19 3.04 4.16
C PRO A 495 -37.66 3.21 3.78
N GLU A 496 -38.13 2.52 2.75
CA GLU A 496 -39.55 2.59 2.37
C GLU A 496 -40.46 1.90 3.40
N LYS A 497 -39.87 1.07 4.25
CA LYS A 497 -40.55 0.28 5.27
C LYS A 497 -39.84 0.32 6.62
N PHE A 498 -40.63 0.17 7.69
CA PHE A 498 -40.11 -0.18 8.99
C PHE A 498 -39.60 -1.62 8.96
N GLU A 499 -38.41 -1.87 9.51
CA GLU A 499 -37.81 -3.21 9.54
C GLU A 499 -37.01 -3.41 10.82
N LEU A 500 -37.12 -4.58 11.44
CA LEU A 500 -36.23 -5.02 12.51
C LEU A 500 -35.40 -6.21 12.00
N LYS A 501 -34.07 -6.05 11.96
CA LYS A 501 -33.16 -7.10 11.52
C LYS A 501 -32.80 -8.03 12.67
N GLN A 502 -32.36 -9.23 12.30
CA GLN A 502 -31.81 -10.17 13.26
C GLN A 502 -30.54 -9.60 13.88
N ASN A 503 -30.44 -9.66 15.21
CA ASN A 503 -29.28 -9.20 15.96
C ASN A 503 -28.04 -9.99 15.56
N PHE A 504 -26.88 -9.33 15.53
CA PHE A 504 -25.61 -9.95 15.18
C PHE A 504 -24.49 -9.55 16.17
N PRO A 505 -23.70 -10.51 16.69
CA PRO A 505 -23.84 -11.96 16.50
C PRO A 505 -25.11 -12.54 17.17
N ASN A 506 -25.53 -13.74 16.77
CA ASN A 506 -26.56 -14.54 17.44
C ASN A 506 -26.33 -16.04 17.16
N PRO A 507 -25.97 -16.88 18.16
CA PRO A 507 -25.84 -16.54 19.58
C PRO A 507 -24.77 -15.48 19.89
N PHE A 508 -24.93 -14.74 20.99
CA PHE A 508 -24.04 -13.63 21.38
C PHE A 508 -23.49 -13.78 22.80
N ASN A 509 -22.34 -13.15 23.10
CA ASN A 509 -21.71 -13.14 24.43
C ASN A 509 -20.83 -11.88 24.65
N PRO A 510 -21.10 -11.02 25.64
CA PRO A 510 -22.42 -10.62 26.10
C PRO A 510 -23.01 -9.49 25.22
N ASN A 511 -22.31 -9.05 24.17
CA ASN A 511 -22.70 -7.91 23.33
C ASN A 511 -23.27 -8.36 21.97
N THR A 512 -24.28 -7.66 21.49
CA THR A 512 -24.85 -7.82 20.15
C THR A 512 -25.35 -6.48 19.61
N VAL A 513 -25.48 -6.35 18.30
CA VAL A 513 -26.04 -5.15 17.64
C VAL A 513 -27.40 -5.50 17.06
N ILE A 514 -28.39 -4.65 17.32
CA ILE A 514 -29.74 -4.72 16.76
C ILE A 514 -29.87 -3.60 15.72
N SER A 515 -30.05 -3.97 14.46
CA SER A 515 -30.24 -3.04 13.34
C SER A 515 -31.73 -2.92 12.99
N TYR A 516 -32.19 -1.70 12.73
CA TYR A 516 -33.58 -1.43 12.37
C TYR A 516 -33.71 -0.23 11.42
N SER A 517 -34.82 -0.14 10.71
CA SER A 517 -35.11 0.95 9.77
C SER A 517 -36.46 1.60 10.10
N ILE A 518 -36.53 2.91 9.92
CA ILE A 518 -37.69 3.76 10.20
C ILE A 518 -38.06 4.48 8.90
N ALA A 519 -39.29 4.28 8.42
CA ALA A 519 -39.72 4.79 7.12
C ALA A 519 -40.27 6.22 7.15
N LYS A 520 -40.75 6.66 8.31
CA LYS A 520 -41.24 8.01 8.57
C LYS A 520 -40.96 8.38 10.02
N SER A 521 -40.89 9.68 10.32
CA SER A 521 -40.63 10.12 11.70
C SER A 521 -41.70 9.58 12.64
N GLU A 522 -41.29 8.84 13.69
CA GLU A 522 -42.16 8.19 14.66
C GLU A 522 -41.47 8.08 16.03
N ASN A 523 -42.26 7.92 17.08
CA ASN A 523 -41.73 7.51 18.39
C ASN A 523 -41.34 6.03 18.36
N VAL A 524 -40.06 5.74 18.54
CA VAL A 524 -39.48 4.39 18.41
C VAL A 524 -39.10 3.85 19.78
N SER A 525 -39.57 2.65 20.08
CA SER A 525 -39.21 1.89 21.28
C SER A 525 -38.58 0.55 20.91
N ILE A 526 -37.38 0.28 21.45
CA ILE A 526 -36.76 -1.05 21.42
C ILE A 526 -36.60 -1.57 22.83
N LYS A 527 -37.24 -2.71 23.12
CA LYS A 527 -37.27 -3.32 24.45
C LYS A 527 -36.86 -4.78 24.39
N ILE A 528 -36.14 -5.22 25.42
CA ILE A 528 -35.69 -6.59 25.62
C ILE A 528 -36.62 -7.29 26.62
N TYR A 529 -36.96 -8.54 26.33
CA TYR A 529 -37.82 -9.39 27.14
C TYR A 529 -37.16 -10.74 27.39
N ASP A 530 -37.42 -11.33 28.57
CA ASP A 530 -37.06 -12.71 28.86
C ASP A 530 -38.08 -13.71 28.29
N ILE A 531 -37.85 -15.01 28.50
CA ILE A 531 -38.72 -16.08 28.01
C ILE A 531 -40.13 -16.06 28.62
N LEU A 532 -40.31 -15.41 29.77
CA LEU A 532 -41.61 -15.24 30.44
C LEU A 532 -42.34 -13.97 29.95
N GLY A 533 -41.72 -13.22 29.03
CA GLY A 533 -42.28 -11.97 28.50
C GLY A 533 -42.10 -10.77 29.45
N LYS A 534 -41.27 -10.89 30.50
CA LYS A 534 -40.96 -9.77 31.38
C LYS A 534 -39.97 -8.83 30.69
N GLU A 535 -40.24 -7.54 30.72
CA GLU A 535 -39.30 -6.52 30.23
C GLU A 535 -38.04 -6.53 31.10
N VAL A 536 -36.89 -6.68 30.44
CA VAL A 536 -35.57 -6.74 31.07
C VAL A 536 -34.88 -5.39 30.97
N GLN A 537 -34.95 -4.75 29.80
CA GLN A 537 -34.28 -3.48 29.52
C GLN A 537 -34.93 -2.77 28.34
N THR A 538 -35.09 -1.44 28.44
CA THR A 538 -35.40 -0.57 27.30
C THR A 538 -34.09 -0.05 26.70
N LEU A 539 -33.88 -0.22 25.39
CA LEU A 539 -32.69 0.24 24.66
C LEU A 539 -32.90 1.55 23.92
N VAL A 540 -34.11 1.79 23.43
CA VAL A 540 -34.50 3.00 22.69
C VAL A 540 -35.92 3.36 23.13
N ASN A 541 -36.21 4.64 23.36
CA ASN A 541 -37.55 5.17 23.60
C ASN A 541 -37.57 6.67 23.28
N GLU A 542 -37.51 7.01 22.00
CA GLU A 542 -37.42 8.40 21.54
C GLU A 542 -37.96 8.57 20.11
N VAL A 543 -38.24 9.81 19.72
CA VAL A 543 -38.62 10.13 18.34
C VAL A 543 -37.41 9.96 17.41
N LYS A 544 -37.56 9.10 16.40
CA LYS A 544 -36.56 8.90 15.33
C LYS A 544 -37.13 9.42 14.02
N ASN A 545 -36.29 10.10 13.26
CA ASN A 545 -36.59 10.49 11.88
C ASN A 545 -36.51 9.27 10.94
N PRO A 546 -36.96 9.38 9.68
CA PRO A 546 -36.76 8.30 8.74
C PRO A 546 -35.26 8.03 8.54
N GLY A 547 -34.85 6.76 8.54
CA GLY A 547 -33.45 6.36 8.47
C GLY A 547 -33.21 4.92 8.93
N SER A 548 -32.00 4.42 8.72
CA SER A 548 -31.53 3.15 9.28
C SER A 548 -30.71 3.41 10.54
N TYR A 549 -30.88 2.58 11.56
CA TYR A 549 -30.32 2.77 12.90
C TYR A 549 -29.77 1.47 13.46
N ASN A 550 -28.81 1.59 14.37
CA ASN A 550 -28.25 0.49 15.13
C ASN A 550 -28.31 0.82 16.63
N VAL A 551 -28.61 -0.18 17.46
CA VAL A 551 -28.49 -0.08 18.91
C VAL A 551 -27.71 -1.27 19.46
N MET A 552 -26.75 -0.99 20.34
CA MET A 552 -25.95 -2.02 20.99
C MET A 552 -26.67 -2.53 22.24
N PHE A 553 -26.72 -3.84 22.41
CA PHE A 553 -27.22 -4.48 23.61
C PHE A 553 -26.08 -5.20 24.33
N ASN A 554 -25.86 -4.85 25.60
CA ASN A 554 -24.92 -5.51 26.50
C ASN A 554 -25.69 -6.28 27.58
N ALA A 555 -25.59 -7.61 27.54
CA ALA A 555 -26.30 -8.52 28.44
C ALA A 555 -25.41 -9.07 29.57
N GLN A 556 -24.35 -8.35 29.98
CA GLN A 556 -23.40 -8.82 30.98
C GLN A 556 -24.07 -9.25 32.30
N ASN A 557 -25.15 -8.57 32.71
CA ASN A 557 -25.88 -8.83 33.95
C ASN A 557 -27.03 -9.85 33.80
N LEU A 558 -27.16 -10.51 32.65
CA LEU A 558 -28.21 -11.49 32.36
C LEU A 558 -27.65 -12.92 32.30
N SER A 559 -28.47 -13.93 32.61
CA SER A 559 -28.10 -15.35 32.54
C SER A 559 -28.08 -15.85 31.08
N SER A 560 -27.28 -16.88 30.75
CA SER A 560 -27.40 -17.58 29.47
C SER A 560 -28.85 -18.02 29.22
N GLY A 561 -29.34 -17.88 28.00
CA GLY A 561 -30.72 -18.20 27.68
C GLY A 561 -31.25 -17.52 26.43
N VAL A 562 -32.54 -17.73 26.18
CA VAL A 562 -33.25 -17.12 25.07
C VAL A 562 -33.91 -15.82 25.54
N TYR A 563 -33.71 -14.77 24.77
CA TYR A 563 -34.33 -13.46 24.95
C TYR A 563 -35.04 -13.04 23.67
N PHE A 564 -35.96 -12.09 23.81
CA PHE A 564 -36.65 -11.48 22.68
C PHE A 564 -36.42 -9.97 22.71
N TYR A 565 -36.40 -9.36 21.54
CA TYR A 565 -36.42 -7.91 21.42
C TYR A 565 -37.54 -7.49 20.47
N ARG A 566 -38.20 -6.39 20.85
CA ARG A 566 -39.34 -5.83 20.14
C ARG A 566 -39.01 -4.42 19.70
N LEU A 567 -39.26 -4.13 18.43
CA LEU A 567 -39.33 -2.78 17.89
C LEU A 567 -40.80 -2.37 17.82
N THR A 568 -41.13 -1.20 18.35
CA THR A 568 -42.44 -0.54 18.17
C THR A 568 -42.21 0.85 17.61
N ALA A 569 -42.86 1.17 16.49
CA ALA A 569 -42.80 2.47 15.82
C ALA A 569 -44.18 2.81 15.23
N GLY A 570 -44.95 3.66 15.91
CA GLY A 570 -46.37 3.87 15.59
C GLY A 570 -47.16 2.55 15.61
N ASN A 571 -47.78 2.19 14.49
CA ASN A 571 -48.53 0.92 14.33
C ASN A 571 -47.64 -0.28 13.97
N PHE A 572 -46.36 -0.08 13.64
CA PHE A 572 -45.45 -1.17 13.32
C PHE A 572 -44.93 -1.82 14.60
N THR A 573 -44.99 -3.16 14.65
CA THR A 573 -44.31 -3.95 15.69
C THR A 573 -43.70 -5.19 15.07
N ASP A 574 -42.41 -5.43 15.32
CA ASP A 574 -41.71 -6.67 14.95
C ASP A 574 -40.93 -7.19 16.17
N ILE A 575 -40.84 -8.50 16.29
CA ILE A 575 -40.21 -9.21 17.40
C ILE A 575 -39.24 -10.24 16.84
N LYS A 576 -38.04 -10.29 17.41
CA LYS A 576 -37.01 -11.26 17.03
C LYS A 576 -36.44 -11.95 18.27
N LYS A 577 -35.92 -13.16 18.04
CA LYS A 577 -35.32 -14.02 19.07
C LYS A 577 -33.80 -13.87 19.06
N MET A 578 -33.19 -13.75 20.23
CA MET A 578 -31.74 -13.78 20.43
C MET A 578 -31.33 -14.79 21.50
N THR A 579 -30.17 -15.42 21.32
CA THR A 579 -29.64 -16.42 22.25
C THR A 579 -28.36 -15.90 22.88
N LEU A 580 -28.37 -15.71 24.21
CA LEU A 580 -27.19 -15.36 25.00
C LEU A 580 -26.49 -16.64 25.47
N VAL A 581 -25.19 -16.75 25.21
CA VAL A 581 -24.35 -17.87 25.66
C VAL A 581 -23.21 -17.32 26.48
N LYS A 582 -23.18 -17.56 27.79
CA LYS A 582 -22.02 -17.25 28.65
C LYS A 582 -21.00 -18.36 28.67
#